data_AF-A0A5K1D4N6-F1
#
_entry.id   AF-A0A5K1D4N6-F1
#
_cell.length_a   1.000
_cell.length_b   1.000
_cell.length_c   1.000
_cell.angle_alpha   90.00
_cell.angle_beta   90.00
_cell.angle_gamma   90.00
#
_symmetry.space_group_name_H-M   'P 1'
#
loop_
_entity.id
_entity.type
_entity.pdbx_description
1 polymer ?
#
loop_
_entity_poly.entity_id
_entity_poly.type
_entity_poly.pdbx_seq_one_letter_code
_entity_poly.pdbx_strand_id
1 'polypeptide(L)' 'IYPYWQNKIINRPLAGTARRGKTEEEDEMLEHQLLNDAKQCAEHIMLVDLGRNDVGK' A
#
# COMPACT_ATOMS: atom_id res chain seq x y z
N ILE A 1 -11.18 2.09 9.23
CA ILE A 1 -11.40 2.63 10.58
C ILE A 1 -10.03 2.80 11.21
N TYR A 2 -9.54 4.04 11.34
CA TYR A 2 -8.19 4.31 11.84
C TYR A 2 -8.09 3.95 13.34
N PRO A 3 -7.22 3.03 13.75
CA PRO A 3 -7.04 2.75 15.17
C PRO A 3 -6.32 3.94 15.83
N TYR A 4 -6.90 4.47 16.91
CA TYR A 4 -6.29 5.49 17.74
C TYR A 4 -5.33 4.82 18.74
N TRP A 5 -4.02 5.04 18.58
CA TRP A 5 -3.00 4.65 19.55
C TRP A 5 -2.31 5.90 20.08
N GLN A 6 -2.39 6.17 21.39
CA GLN A 6 -1.73 7.33 22.03
C GLN A 6 -1.99 8.66 21.29
N ASN A 7 -3.23 8.91 20.89
CA ASN A 7 -3.64 10.12 20.15
C ASN A 7 -3.04 10.26 18.73
N LYS A 8 -2.52 9.17 18.14
CA LYS A 8 -2.06 9.12 16.74
C LYS A 8 -3.03 8.29 15.89
N ILE A 9 -3.32 8.80 14.71
CA ILE A 9 -4.09 8.12 13.66
C ILE A 9 -3.09 7.39 12.76
N ILE A 10 -3.31 6.08 12.55
CA ILE A 10 -2.45 5.24 11.71
C ILE A 10 -3.24 4.83 10.45
N ASN A 11 -2.83 5.34 9.29
CA ASN A 11 -3.31 4.87 7.98
C ASN A 11 -2.31 3.85 7.41
N ARG A 12 -2.80 2.66 7.03
CA ARG A 12 -2.01 1.61 6.34
C ARG A 12 -2.75 1.21 5.06
N PRO A 13 -2.72 2.04 4.01
CA PRO A 13 -3.36 1.69 2.75
C PRO A 13 -2.61 0.52 2.11
N LEU A 14 -3.37 -0.47 1.63
CA LEU A 14 -2.86 -1.58 0.85
C LEU A 14 -3.36 -1.40 -0.59
N ALA A 15 -2.44 -1.30 -1.54
CA ALA A 15 -2.72 -1.25 -2.96
C ALA A 15 -1.57 -1.93 -3.71
N GLY A 16 -1.90 -2.57 -4.82
CA GLY A 16 -1.01 -3.53 -5.47
C GLY A 16 -1.23 -4.94 -4.93
N THR A 17 -1.65 -5.85 -5.82
CA THR A 17 -1.77 -7.27 -5.53
C THR A 17 -0.94 -8.03 -6.56
N ALA A 18 0.10 -8.71 -6.11
CA ALA A 18 0.81 -9.72 -6.89
C ALA A 18 0.51 -11.11 -6.33
N ARG A 19 0.50 -12.11 -7.19
CA ARG A 19 0.47 -13.51 -6.74
C ARG A 19 1.78 -13.82 -6.02
N ARG A 20 1.76 -14.77 -5.08
CA ARG A 20 3.01 -15.31 -4.51
C ARG A 20 3.74 -16.16 -5.56
N GLY A 21 5.06 -16.08 -5.56
CA GLY A 21 5.93 -16.96 -6.34
C GLY A 21 5.83 -18.41 -5.87
N LYS A 22 6.11 -19.36 -6.76
CA LYS A 22 6.22 -20.78 -6.39
C LYS A 22 7.58 -21.11 -5.80
N THR A 23 8.58 -20.27 -6.05
CA THR A 23 9.91 -20.29 -5.44
C THR A 23 10.22 -18.92 -4.86
N GLU A 24 11.25 -18.85 -4.02
CA GLU A 24 11.69 -17.61 -3.37
C GLU A 24 12.12 -16.58 -4.41
N GLU A 25 12.85 -17.00 -5.45
CA GLU A 25 13.29 -16.13 -6.54
C GLU A 25 12.12 -15.60 -7.38
N GLU A 26 11.10 -16.43 -7.64
CA GLU A 26 9.90 -15.97 -8.34
C GLU A 26 9.12 -14.95 -7.49
N ASP A 27 9.09 -15.15 -6.16
CA ASP A 27 8.40 -14.25 -5.24
C ASP A 27 9.09 -12.88 -5.17
N GLU A 28 10.42 -12.86 -5.07
CA GLU A 28 11.23 -11.62 -5.11
C GLU A 28 11.05 -10.89 -6.44
N MET A 29 11.03 -11.61 -7.56
CA MET A 29 10.80 -11.00 -8.87
C MET A 29 9.41 -10.37 -8.97
N LEU A 30 8.37 -11.06 -8.47
CA LEU A 30 7.00 -10.56 -8.48
C LEU A 30 6.84 -9.36 -7.55
N GLU A 31 7.51 -9.35 -6.40
CA GLU A 31 7.59 -8.20 -5.51
C GLU A 31 8.24 -7.00 -6.21
N HIS A 32 9.42 -7.19 -6.83
CA HIS A 32 10.11 -6.14 -7.55
C HIS A 32 9.29 -5.61 -8.73
N GLN A 33 8.57 -6.47 -9.45
CA GLN A 33 7.68 -6.02 -10.53
C GLN A 33 6.53 -5.18 -9.98
N LEU A 34 5.90 -5.60 -8.88
CA LEU A 34 4.82 -4.85 -8.26
C LEU A 34 5.27 -3.49 -7.74
N LEU A 35 6.46 -3.42 -7.14
CA LEU A 35 7.05 -2.17 -6.64
C LEU A 35 7.41 -1.19 -7.76
N ASN A 36 7.71 -1.67 -8.97
CA ASN A 36 8.04 -0.84 -10.13
C ASN A 36 6.85 -0.56 -11.04
N ASP A 37 5.65 -1.08 -10.74
CA ASP A 37 4.45 -0.78 -11.51
C ASP A 37 3.94 0.63 -11.16
N ALA A 38 4.20 1.57 -12.06
CA ALA A 38 3.78 2.96 -11.94
C ALA A 38 2.26 3.13 -11.71
N LYS A 39 1.43 2.23 -12.24
CA LYS A 39 -0.02 2.24 -12.01
C LYS A 39 -0.33 1.92 -10.54
N GLN A 40 0.29 0.87 -9.99
CA GLN A 40 0.04 0.49 -8.60
C GLN A 40 0.60 1.51 -7.62
N CYS A 41 1.74 2.14 -7.91
CA CYS A 41 2.24 3.26 -7.12
C CYS A 41 1.28 4.46 -7.12
N ALA A 42 0.73 4.82 -8.28
CA ALA A 42 -0.22 5.93 -8.39
C ALA A 42 -1.53 5.65 -7.60
N GLU A 43 -2.05 4.43 -7.67
CA GLU A 43 -3.22 4.00 -6.88
C GLU A 43 -2.94 4.06 -5.37
N HIS A 44 -1.76 3.61 -4.93
CA HIS A 44 -1.36 3.68 -3.54
C HIS A 44 -1.29 5.13 -3.03
N ILE A 45 -0.66 6.03 -3.80
CA ILE A 45 -0.57 7.46 -3.45
C ILE A 45 -1.96 8.08 -3.30
N MET A 46 -2.86 7.82 -4.25
CA MET A 46 -4.24 8.30 -4.20
C MET A 46 -4.96 7.86 -2.91
N LEU A 47 -4.77 6.60 -2.48
CA LEU A 47 -5.37 6.08 -1.24
C LEU A 47 -4.78 6.75 0.02
N VAL A 48 -3.47 7.04 0.01
CA VAL A 48 -2.84 7.78 1.11
C VAL A 48 -3.42 9.19 1.19
N ASP A 49 -3.57 9.88 0.06
CA ASP A 49 -4.07 11.25 0.01
C ASP A 49 -5.55 11.35 0.41
N LEU A 50 -6.38 10.37 0.01
CA LEU A 50 -7.74 10.22 0.54
C LEU A 50 -7.75 10.12 2.06
N GLY A 51 -6.92 9.24 2.63
CA GLY A 51 -6.89 9.08 4.08
C GLY A 51 -6.34 10.30 4.83
N ARG A 52 -5.42 11.06 4.23
CA ARG A 52 -4.98 12.36 4.77
C ARG A 52 -6.12 13.37 4.81
N ASN A 53 -6.90 13.46 3.73
CA ASN A 53 -8.05 14.37 3.64
C ASN A 53 -9.16 14.00 4.63
N ASP A 54 -9.36 12.71 4.91
CA ASP A 54 -10.35 12.23 5.88
C ASP A 54 -9.97 12.54 7.34
N VAL A 55 -8.68 12.66 7.62
CA VAL A 55 -8.15 12.89 8.98
C VAL A 55 -8.02 14.39 9.32
N GLY A 56 -7.93 15.24 8.30
CA GLY A 56 -7.84 16.70 8.47
C GLY A 56 -9.18 17.41 8.72
N LYS A 57 -10.30 16.69 8.75
CA LYS A 57 -11.63 17.18 9.14
C LYS A 57 -11.91 16.90 10.61
#